data_AF-A0A7Y7Y4M8-F1
#
_entry.id   AF-A0A7Y7Y4M8-F1
#
_cell.length_a   1.000
_cell.length_b   1.000
_cell.length_c   1.000
_cell.angle_alpha   90.00
_cell.angle_beta   90.00
_cell.angle_gamma   90.00
#
_symmetry.space_group_name_H-M   'P 1'
#
loop_
_entity.id
_entity.type
_entity.pdbx_description
1 polymer ?
#
loop_
_entity_poly.entity_id
_entity_poly.type
_entity_poly.pdbx_seq_one_letter_code
_entity_poly.pdbx_strand_id
1 'polypeptide(L)'
;MRRAISITVLSTLAGLAQAQNASSFNCNDFLQFGGDVNKIRAEFLKGPETLTWNWFVCLNQPAANGSPNLVWETLKPSDQVYLSDGAKPLPYNQSVPPPGAVLAQAKTLGLNPNRLFHNLNATQQVDGMILEMGGAVPDAEKGKPVRFQLLMSEGTFDYIVQKQVYNVNGQAALTSNLDFPSTAWELKASWLWIGTDTQYQKTLQSDGYYIAQAYYQEGNKYQVGYAALSGLHVINKLNPGWVWTTFENVNNSKYTVTNAIPPTPMTNSTGPTPAAVPVNTTFQAAYPALAKYELIGTQVQTHPTLLANSQLESAFQSQSSCFACHGTAAYSVQKGYFNFAMKEQGGVVYPTAPVPEKDFAGYNKLDFVWSLKRAQWQR
;
A
#
# COMPACT_ATOMS: atom_id res chain seq x y z
N MET A 1 44.88 -16.31 41.11
CA MET A 1 43.43 -16.55 41.26
C MET A 1 42.69 -15.38 40.62
N ARG A 2 42.29 -15.52 39.34
CA ARG A 2 41.64 -14.46 38.56
C ARG A 2 40.13 -14.67 38.62
N ARG A 3 39.41 -13.62 39.05
CA ARG A 3 37.95 -13.58 39.12
C ARG A 3 37.37 -13.42 37.71
N ALA A 4 36.38 -14.24 37.38
CA ALA A 4 35.58 -14.13 36.17
C ALA A 4 34.58 -12.99 36.30
N ILE A 5 34.52 -12.12 35.30
CA ILE A 5 33.45 -11.13 35.11
C ILE A 5 32.59 -11.68 33.98
N SER A 6 31.33 -11.98 34.27
CA SER A 6 30.36 -12.42 33.26
C SER A 6 29.95 -11.22 32.39
N ILE A 7 30.11 -11.36 31.08
CA ILE A 7 29.66 -10.40 30.08
C ILE A 7 28.20 -10.74 29.76
N THR A 8 27.28 -10.00 30.39
CA THR A 8 25.85 -10.03 30.04
C THR A 8 25.35 -8.60 29.90
N VAL A 9 25.70 -7.91 28.81
CA VAL A 9 25.01 -6.69 28.38
C VAL A 9 25.19 -6.54 26.86
N LEU A 10 24.10 -6.62 26.09
CA LEU A 10 23.79 -5.82 24.88
C LEU A 10 22.69 -6.50 24.05
N SER A 11 21.46 -6.54 24.58
CA SER A 11 20.27 -6.79 23.76
C SER A 11 19.01 -6.26 24.46
N THR A 12 18.99 -4.97 24.77
CA THR A 12 17.81 -4.27 25.31
C THR A 12 17.75 -2.88 24.71
N LEU A 13 17.46 -2.78 23.41
CA LEU A 13 17.10 -1.53 22.73
C LEU A 13 16.21 -1.87 21.51
N ALA A 14 15.12 -2.58 21.77
CA ALA A 14 14.01 -2.75 20.84
C ALA A 14 12.76 -3.00 21.70
N GLY A 15 12.14 -1.93 22.20
CA GLY A 15 11.02 -2.05 23.12
C GLY A 15 10.76 -0.78 23.92
N LEU A 16 10.83 0.39 23.29
CA LEU A 16 10.12 1.55 23.80
C LEU A 16 8.87 1.69 22.94
N ALA A 17 7.83 0.95 23.32
CA ALA A 17 6.47 1.39 23.04
C ALA A 17 6.29 2.70 23.83
N GLN A 18 6.70 3.81 23.23
CA GLN A 18 6.26 5.12 23.67
C GLN A 18 4.75 5.10 23.48
N ALA A 19 4.02 5.14 24.60
CA ALA A 19 2.59 5.38 24.61
C ALA A 19 2.35 6.67 23.81
N GLN A 20 1.96 6.51 22.55
CA GLN A 20 1.45 7.61 21.74
C GLN A 20 0.26 8.18 22.51
N ASN A 21 0.10 9.50 22.51
CA ASN A 21 -1.12 10.12 23.04
C ASN A 21 -2.30 9.36 22.43
N ALA A 22 -3.12 8.75 23.30
CA ALA A 22 -4.25 7.96 22.85
C ALA A 22 -5.05 8.80 21.86
N SER A 23 -5.19 8.31 20.63
CA SER A 23 -6.06 8.96 19.66
C SER A 23 -7.43 9.16 20.30
N SER A 24 -7.98 10.37 20.21
CA SER A 24 -9.38 10.59 20.61
C SER A 24 -10.33 9.82 19.69
N PHE A 25 -9.85 9.35 18.54
CA PHE A 25 -10.58 8.47 17.65
C PHE A 25 -10.48 7.00 18.12
N ASN A 26 -11.62 6.34 18.20
CA ASN A 26 -11.70 4.95 18.59
C ASN A 26 -11.27 4.04 17.43
N CYS A 27 -10.10 3.40 17.54
CA CYS A 27 -9.62 2.45 16.55
C CYS A 27 -10.27 1.06 16.63
N ASN A 28 -11.13 0.78 17.62
CA ASN A 28 -11.84 -0.50 17.68
C ASN A 28 -12.77 -0.63 16.47
N ASP A 29 -12.64 -1.76 15.76
CA ASP A 29 -13.46 -2.11 14.59
C ASP A 29 -13.53 -1.02 13.50
N PHE A 30 -12.49 -0.19 13.37
CA PHE A 30 -12.51 0.93 12.40
C PHE A 30 -12.61 0.45 10.94
N LEU A 31 -12.08 -0.74 10.62
CA LEU A 31 -12.25 -1.38 9.30
C LEU A 31 -13.71 -1.76 9.01
N GLN A 32 -14.53 -1.89 10.06
CA GLN A 32 -15.98 -2.08 10.02
C GLN A 32 -16.74 -0.78 10.31
N PHE A 33 -16.05 0.37 10.30
CA PHE A 33 -16.59 1.68 10.64
C PHE A 33 -17.29 1.73 12.01
N GLY A 34 -16.75 0.99 13.00
CA GLY A 34 -17.30 0.94 14.35
C GLY A 34 -18.73 0.38 14.43
N GLY A 35 -19.18 -0.36 13.41
CA GLY A 35 -20.53 -0.92 13.32
C GLY A 35 -21.63 0.06 12.90
N ASP A 36 -21.32 1.34 12.69
CA ASP A 36 -22.28 2.36 12.23
C ASP A 36 -21.69 3.21 11.10
N VAL A 37 -21.83 2.67 9.88
CA VAL A 37 -21.36 3.33 8.65
C VAL A 37 -21.99 4.71 8.43
N ASN A 38 -23.23 4.94 8.88
CA ASN A 38 -23.91 6.21 8.65
C ASN A 38 -23.38 7.30 9.59
N LYS A 39 -23.07 6.96 10.83
CA LYS A 39 -22.34 7.85 11.74
C LYS A 39 -20.99 8.23 11.15
N ILE A 40 -20.20 7.27 10.67
CA ILE A 40 -18.88 7.54 10.10
C ILE A 40 -18.99 8.39 8.81
N ARG A 41 -20.01 8.17 7.98
CA ARG A 41 -20.30 9.07 6.83
C ARG A 41 -20.58 10.50 7.27
N ALA A 42 -21.37 10.69 8.33
CA ALA A 42 -21.67 12.03 8.85
C ALA A 42 -20.42 12.70 9.46
N GLU A 43 -19.52 11.94 10.08
CA GLU A 43 -18.21 12.43 10.55
C GLU A 43 -17.29 12.77 9.38
N PHE A 44 -17.24 11.92 8.36
CA PHE A 44 -16.43 12.12 7.15
C PHE A 44 -16.79 13.42 6.45
N LEU A 45 -18.09 13.75 6.31
CA LEU A 45 -18.54 15.01 5.70
C LEU A 45 -18.08 16.27 6.45
N LYS A 46 -17.75 16.16 7.75
CA LYS A 46 -17.27 17.30 8.54
C LYS A 46 -15.77 17.54 8.38
N GLY A 47 -15.00 16.49 8.07
CA GLY A 47 -13.55 16.58 7.96
C GLY A 47 -12.95 15.33 7.33
N PRO A 48 -12.97 15.21 5.99
CA PRO A 48 -12.42 14.06 5.28
C PRO A 48 -10.95 13.80 5.66
N GLU A 49 -10.11 14.84 5.59
CA GLU A 49 -8.68 14.73 5.86
C GLU A 49 -8.38 14.34 7.31
N THR A 50 -9.17 14.83 8.28
CA THR A 50 -9.05 14.45 9.69
C THR A 50 -9.40 12.98 9.91
N LEU A 51 -10.51 12.52 9.33
CA LEU A 51 -10.95 11.14 9.51
C LEU A 51 -10.01 10.15 8.81
N THR A 52 -9.45 10.51 7.66
CA THR A 52 -8.51 9.64 6.94
C THR A 52 -7.15 9.58 7.63
N TRP A 53 -6.70 10.67 8.25
CA TRP A 53 -5.58 10.64 9.18
C TRP A 53 -5.84 9.74 10.40
N ASN A 54 -7.04 9.80 10.99
CA ASN A 54 -7.41 8.88 12.07
C ASN A 54 -7.32 7.41 11.62
N TRP A 55 -7.80 7.08 10.42
CA TRP A 55 -7.64 5.75 9.87
C TRP A 55 -6.16 5.37 9.66
N PHE A 56 -5.32 6.29 9.16
CA PHE A 56 -3.89 6.04 9.03
C PHE A 56 -3.22 5.78 10.38
N VAL A 57 -3.60 6.51 11.43
CA VAL A 57 -3.17 6.25 12.81
C VAL A 57 -3.60 4.85 13.25
N CYS A 58 -4.86 4.46 13.04
CA CYS A 58 -5.37 3.15 13.43
C CYS A 58 -4.70 2.00 12.66
N LEU A 59 -4.48 2.18 11.36
CA LEU A 59 -3.74 1.23 10.51
C LEU A 59 -2.32 0.98 11.05
N ASN A 60 -1.70 2.01 11.64
CA ASN A 60 -0.35 1.95 12.20
C ASN A 60 -0.30 1.67 13.71
N GLN A 61 -1.41 1.28 14.34
CA GLN A 61 -1.39 0.73 15.71
C GLN A 61 -0.91 -0.73 15.71
N PRO A 62 -0.36 -1.24 16.84
CA PRO A 62 -0.13 -2.67 17.00
C PRO A 62 -1.42 -3.48 16.76
N ALA A 63 -1.34 -4.56 15.99
CA ALA A 63 -2.50 -5.38 15.63
C ALA A 63 -3.20 -6.03 16.83
N ALA A 64 -2.46 -6.24 17.92
CA ALA A 64 -2.96 -6.69 19.21
C ALA A 64 -2.00 -6.21 20.31
N ASN A 65 -2.41 -6.28 21.57
CA ASN A 65 -1.54 -5.96 22.69
C ASN A 65 -0.26 -6.82 22.66
N GLY A 66 0.91 -6.19 22.62
CA GLY A 66 2.20 -6.86 22.51
C GLY A 66 2.55 -7.41 21.12
N SER A 67 1.70 -7.21 20.10
CA SER A 67 2.02 -7.60 18.71
C SER A 67 3.16 -6.75 18.15
N PRO A 68 4.18 -7.37 17.52
CA PRO A 68 5.21 -6.62 16.79
C PRO A 68 4.73 -6.13 15.41
N ASN A 69 3.58 -6.61 14.95
CA ASN A 69 2.98 -6.25 13.66
C ASN A 69 1.92 -5.16 13.87
N LEU A 70 1.83 -4.25 12.91
CA LEU A 70 0.81 -3.22 12.82
C LEU A 70 -0.48 -3.77 12.20
N VAL A 71 -1.61 -3.12 12.43
CA VAL A 71 -2.92 -3.54 11.88
C VAL A 71 -2.85 -3.73 10.37
N TRP A 72 -2.30 -2.74 9.64
CA TRP A 72 -2.25 -2.82 8.17
C TRP A 72 -1.40 -3.98 7.65
N GLU A 73 -0.34 -4.38 8.38
CA GLU A 73 0.53 -5.49 8.00
C GLU A 73 -0.20 -6.83 8.04
N THR A 74 -1.26 -6.93 8.87
CA THR A 74 -2.05 -8.15 9.02
C THR A 74 -3.10 -8.35 7.93
N LEU A 75 -3.31 -7.35 7.07
CA LEU A 75 -4.23 -7.46 5.94
C LEU A 75 -3.74 -8.52 4.94
N LYS A 76 -4.68 -9.23 4.28
CA LYS A 76 -4.34 -10.32 3.35
C LYS A 76 -3.61 -9.77 2.13
N PRO A 77 -2.37 -10.22 1.85
CA PRO A 77 -1.64 -9.73 0.70
C PRO A 77 -2.15 -10.38 -0.59
N SER A 78 -2.19 -9.61 -1.68
CA SER A 78 -2.85 -10.02 -2.93
C SER A 78 -2.24 -11.27 -3.59
N ASP A 79 -0.96 -11.57 -3.34
CA ASP A 79 -0.28 -12.77 -3.82
C ASP A 79 -0.75 -14.05 -3.10
N GLN A 80 -1.47 -13.92 -1.98
CA GLN A 80 -2.15 -15.03 -1.30
C GLN A 80 -3.65 -15.10 -1.64
N VAL A 81 -4.12 -14.25 -2.56
CA VAL A 81 -5.51 -14.22 -3.03
C VAL A 81 -5.57 -14.66 -4.49
N TYR A 82 -4.74 -14.04 -5.33
CA TYR A 82 -4.64 -14.33 -6.75
C TYR A 82 -3.51 -15.34 -6.99
N LEU A 83 -3.81 -16.59 -6.68
CA LEU A 83 -2.83 -17.67 -6.73
C LEU A 83 -2.41 -18.01 -8.16
N SER A 84 -1.18 -18.52 -8.31
CA SER A 84 -0.79 -19.26 -9.52
C SER A 84 -1.84 -20.31 -9.82
N ASP A 85 -2.13 -20.58 -11.09
CA ASP A 85 -3.18 -21.51 -11.55
C ASP A 85 -4.63 -21.13 -11.20
N GLY A 86 -4.89 -19.94 -10.66
CA GLY A 86 -6.25 -19.50 -10.35
C GLY A 86 -6.95 -20.32 -9.25
N ALA A 87 -6.19 -21.06 -8.43
CA ALA A 87 -6.71 -21.77 -7.27
C ALA A 87 -7.47 -20.87 -6.30
N LYS A 88 -8.38 -21.49 -5.55
CA LYS A 88 -9.07 -20.86 -4.43
C LYS A 88 -8.06 -20.53 -3.32
N PRO A 89 -8.04 -19.29 -2.80
CA PRO A 89 -7.13 -18.93 -1.73
C PRO A 89 -7.51 -19.58 -0.40
N LEU A 90 -6.53 -19.70 0.50
CA LEU A 90 -6.76 -20.08 1.90
C LEU A 90 -7.62 -19.03 2.62
N PRO A 91 -8.38 -19.41 3.67
CA PRO A 91 -9.17 -18.48 4.49
C PRO A 91 -8.42 -17.21 4.91
N TYR A 92 -9.14 -16.13 5.18
CA TYR A 92 -8.54 -14.82 5.45
C TYR A 92 -7.48 -14.88 6.56
N ASN A 93 -7.85 -15.47 7.70
CA ASN A 93 -7.02 -15.63 8.88
C ASN A 93 -5.87 -16.66 8.75
N GLN A 94 -5.76 -17.34 7.60
CA GLN A 94 -4.66 -18.25 7.31
C GLN A 94 -3.66 -17.59 6.38
N SER A 95 -2.55 -17.12 6.95
CA SER A 95 -1.41 -16.61 6.19
C SER A 95 -0.56 -17.76 5.65
N VAL A 96 -0.14 -17.65 4.40
CA VAL A 96 0.91 -18.50 3.84
C VAL A 96 2.25 -18.07 4.45
N PRO A 97 3.03 -18.97 5.08
CA PRO A 97 4.34 -18.62 5.60
C PRO A 97 5.30 -18.24 4.46
N PRO A 98 6.33 -17.42 4.73
CA PRO A 98 7.39 -17.17 3.77
C PRO A 98 8.03 -18.49 3.28
N PRO A 99 8.59 -18.53 2.06
CA PRO A 99 9.29 -19.71 1.57
C PRO A 99 10.35 -20.20 2.56
N GLY A 100 10.55 -21.52 2.66
CA GLY A 100 11.50 -22.09 3.63
C GLY A 100 12.92 -21.55 3.49
N ALA A 101 13.36 -21.24 2.25
CA ALA A 101 14.64 -20.57 1.99
C ALA A 101 14.71 -19.16 2.58
N VAL A 102 13.61 -18.40 2.54
CA VAL A 102 13.51 -17.07 3.17
C VAL A 102 13.63 -17.19 4.68
N LEU A 103 12.92 -18.14 5.30
CA LEU A 103 12.99 -18.36 6.75
C LEU A 103 14.39 -18.82 7.21
N ALA A 104 15.03 -19.70 6.44
CA ALA A 104 16.40 -20.13 6.71
C ALA A 104 17.38 -18.95 6.65
N GLN A 105 17.28 -18.12 5.61
CA GLN A 105 18.12 -16.94 5.44
C GLN A 105 17.85 -15.89 6.54
N ALA A 106 16.59 -15.65 6.87
CA ALA A 106 16.17 -14.75 7.93
C ALA A 106 16.79 -15.14 9.28
N LYS A 107 16.81 -16.44 9.61
CA LYS A 107 17.46 -16.96 10.82
C LYS A 107 18.96 -16.68 10.83
N THR A 108 19.67 -16.91 9.73
CA THR A 108 21.11 -16.58 9.63
C THR A 108 21.38 -15.09 9.75
N LEU A 109 20.45 -14.23 9.31
CA LEU A 109 20.55 -12.78 9.41
C LEU A 109 20.11 -12.22 10.77
N GLY A 110 19.63 -13.06 11.70
CA GLY A 110 19.13 -12.60 12.99
C GLY A 110 17.81 -11.82 12.92
N LEU A 111 17.04 -11.99 11.85
CA LEU A 111 15.71 -11.40 11.72
C LEU A 111 14.72 -12.08 12.68
N ASN A 112 13.71 -11.33 13.14
CA ASN A 112 12.70 -11.82 14.06
C ASN A 112 11.69 -12.72 13.33
N PRO A 113 11.66 -14.05 13.60
CA PRO A 113 10.74 -14.96 12.94
C PRO A 113 9.27 -14.77 13.35
N ASN A 114 9.00 -14.06 14.45
CA ASN A 114 7.65 -13.76 14.94
C ASN A 114 7.05 -12.48 14.32
N ARG A 115 7.83 -11.76 13.50
CA ARG A 115 7.36 -10.58 12.76
C ARG A 115 7.03 -10.97 11.33
N LEU A 116 6.00 -10.35 10.77
CA LEU A 116 5.61 -10.57 9.38
C LEU A 116 6.75 -10.20 8.42
N PHE A 117 6.79 -10.94 7.31
CA PHE A 117 7.70 -10.70 6.19
C PHE A 117 6.90 -10.27 4.98
N HIS A 118 7.16 -9.06 4.49
CA HIS A 118 6.49 -8.53 3.31
C HIS A 118 7.09 -9.12 2.03
N ASN A 119 6.24 -9.69 1.17
CA ASN A 119 6.62 -10.11 -0.17
C ASN A 119 6.61 -8.89 -1.11
N LEU A 120 7.79 -8.46 -1.55
CA LEU A 120 8.01 -7.24 -2.33
C LEU A 120 8.41 -7.54 -3.78
N ASN A 121 7.85 -8.60 -4.38
CA ASN A 121 8.13 -8.99 -5.76
C ASN A 121 7.72 -7.95 -6.82
N ALA A 122 6.73 -7.10 -6.54
CA ALA A 122 6.24 -6.15 -7.54
C ALA A 122 7.12 -4.89 -7.61
N THR A 123 7.47 -4.47 -8.83
CA THR A 123 8.33 -3.30 -9.11
C THR A 123 7.73 -2.35 -10.14
N GLN A 124 6.67 -2.76 -10.82
CA GLN A 124 6.05 -1.99 -11.89
C GLN A 124 4.87 -1.18 -11.36
N GLN A 125 4.78 0.06 -11.83
CA GLN A 125 3.63 0.93 -11.65
C GLN A 125 2.58 0.66 -12.73
N VAL A 126 1.43 1.37 -12.65
CA VAL A 126 0.31 1.15 -13.57
C VAL A 126 0.65 1.53 -15.01
N ASP A 127 1.65 2.39 -15.19
CA ASP A 127 2.17 2.83 -16.47
C ASP A 127 3.23 1.90 -17.07
N GLY A 128 3.57 0.81 -16.36
CA GLY A 128 4.63 -0.12 -16.75
C GLY A 128 6.04 0.40 -16.49
N MET A 129 6.19 1.61 -15.96
CA MET A 129 7.48 2.20 -15.62
C MET A 129 7.93 1.75 -14.24
N ILE A 130 9.24 1.77 -14.05
CA ILE A 130 9.91 1.51 -12.77
C ILE A 130 10.31 2.86 -12.18
N LEU A 131 10.02 3.07 -10.90
CA LEU A 131 10.64 4.14 -10.12
C LEU A 131 11.95 3.62 -9.57
N GLU A 132 13.03 4.36 -9.79
CA GLU A 132 14.36 3.99 -9.32
C GLU A 132 14.71 4.65 -7.98
N MET A 133 15.38 3.88 -7.13
CA MET A 133 16.08 4.39 -5.96
C MET A 133 17.33 5.17 -6.41
N GLY A 134 17.58 6.31 -5.79
CA GLY A 134 18.67 7.22 -6.15
C GLY A 134 18.96 8.26 -5.08
N GLY A 135 19.83 9.22 -5.35
CA GLY A 135 20.22 10.22 -4.35
C GLY A 135 21.06 9.64 -3.21
N ALA A 136 20.56 9.72 -1.97
CA ALA A 136 21.22 9.33 -0.73
C ALA A 136 21.11 7.83 -0.38
N VAL A 137 20.94 6.97 -1.39
CA VAL A 137 20.98 5.51 -1.22
C VAL A 137 22.42 4.98 -1.32
N PRO A 138 22.76 3.85 -0.70
CA PRO A 138 24.03 3.17 -0.95
C PRO A 138 24.25 2.87 -2.43
N ASP A 139 25.50 2.87 -2.89
CA ASP A 139 25.84 2.62 -4.31
C ASP A 139 25.26 1.31 -4.83
N ALA A 140 25.23 0.26 -3.98
CA ALA A 140 24.64 -1.03 -4.30
C ALA A 140 23.13 -0.99 -4.54
N GLU A 141 22.42 0.04 -4.07
CA GLU A 141 20.97 0.21 -4.20
C GLU A 141 20.57 1.26 -5.25
N LYS A 142 21.54 2.01 -5.78
CA LYS A 142 21.28 3.04 -6.81
C LYS A 142 20.82 2.41 -8.12
N GLY A 143 19.74 2.93 -8.70
CA GLY A 143 19.13 2.42 -9.92
C GLY A 143 18.27 1.16 -9.71
N LYS A 144 18.20 0.62 -8.48
CA LYS A 144 17.30 -0.50 -8.20
C LYS A 144 15.85 -0.02 -8.03
N PRO A 145 14.86 -0.88 -8.32
CA PRO A 145 13.46 -0.49 -8.27
C PRO A 145 12.97 -0.24 -6.85
N VAL A 146 12.14 0.80 -6.69
CA VAL A 146 11.14 0.88 -5.61
C VAL A 146 10.17 -0.29 -5.77
N ARG A 147 9.77 -0.88 -4.63
CA ARG A 147 8.94 -2.09 -4.61
C ARG A 147 7.54 -1.81 -4.11
N PHE A 148 6.58 -2.62 -4.51
CA PHE A 148 5.17 -2.44 -4.19
C PHE A 148 4.53 -3.68 -3.59
N GLN A 149 3.53 -3.46 -2.74
CA GLN A 149 2.70 -4.53 -2.19
C GLN A 149 1.24 -4.09 -2.17
N LEU A 150 0.33 -5.02 -2.46
CA LEU A 150 -1.12 -4.82 -2.34
C LEU A 150 -1.66 -5.71 -1.23
N LEU A 151 -2.51 -5.15 -0.37
CA LEU A 151 -3.15 -5.85 0.74
C LEU A 151 -4.66 -5.51 0.79
N MET A 152 -5.47 -6.38 1.38
CA MET A 152 -6.93 -6.18 1.45
C MET A 152 -7.54 -6.60 2.79
N SER A 153 -8.62 -5.93 3.19
CA SER A 153 -9.39 -6.29 4.38
C SER A 153 -10.14 -7.62 4.20
N GLU A 154 -10.62 -8.15 5.32
CA GLU A 154 -11.48 -9.34 5.34
C GLU A 154 -12.73 -9.14 4.50
N GLY A 155 -13.38 -7.98 4.60
CA GLY A 155 -14.57 -7.65 3.81
C GLY A 155 -14.33 -7.67 2.30
N THR A 156 -13.16 -7.20 1.84
CA THR A 156 -12.77 -7.30 0.42
C THR A 156 -12.53 -8.76 0.02
N PHE A 157 -11.77 -9.49 0.83
CA PHE A 157 -11.43 -10.89 0.57
C PHE A 157 -12.67 -11.79 0.52
N ASP A 158 -13.55 -11.68 1.52
CA ASP A 158 -14.75 -12.50 1.63
C ASP A 158 -15.67 -12.29 0.44
N TYR A 159 -15.82 -11.04 -0.01
CA TYR A 159 -16.60 -10.73 -1.21
C TYR A 159 -15.99 -11.36 -2.46
N ILE A 160 -14.66 -11.27 -2.63
CA ILE A 160 -13.93 -11.89 -3.75
C ILE A 160 -14.14 -13.40 -3.78
N VAL A 161 -14.02 -14.07 -2.62
CA VAL A 161 -14.21 -15.52 -2.50
C VAL A 161 -15.67 -15.92 -2.70
N GLN A 162 -16.60 -15.20 -2.11
CA GLN A 162 -18.05 -15.43 -2.23
C GLN A 162 -18.52 -15.30 -3.69
N LYS A 163 -18.03 -14.28 -4.40
CA LYS A 163 -18.31 -14.07 -5.83
C LYS A 163 -17.46 -14.93 -6.76
N GLN A 164 -16.52 -15.70 -6.20
CA GLN A 164 -15.58 -16.56 -6.92
C GLN A 164 -14.70 -15.80 -7.95
N VAL A 165 -14.46 -14.51 -7.74
CA VAL A 165 -13.71 -13.64 -8.69
C VAL A 165 -12.21 -13.58 -8.41
N TYR A 166 -11.68 -14.45 -7.53
CA TYR A 166 -10.24 -14.61 -7.27
C TYR A 166 -9.45 -15.17 -8.47
N ASN A 167 -10.13 -15.69 -9.49
CA ASN A 167 -9.53 -16.15 -10.73
C ASN A 167 -10.28 -15.57 -11.95
N VAL A 168 -9.66 -15.64 -13.13
CA VAL A 168 -10.22 -15.05 -14.35
C VAL A 168 -11.48 -15.79 -14.80
N ASN A 169 -11.59 -17.10 -14.55
CA ASN A 169 -12.78 -17.89 -14.89
C ASN A 169 -14.04 -17.36 -14.19
N GLY A 170 -13.93 -17.04 -12.90
CA GLY A 170 -15.03 -16.43 -12.15
C GLY A 170 -15.37 -15.02 -12.62
N GLN A 171 -14.36 -14.22 -12.98
CA GLN A 171 -14.60 -12.89 -13.58
C GLN A 171 -15.28 -12.99 -14.95
N ALA A 172 -14.93 -14.00 -15.75
CA ALA A 172 -15.56 -14.29 -17.04
C ALA A 172 -17.00 -14.80 -16.92
N ALA A 173 -17.36 -15.37 -15.78
CA ALA A 173 -18.72 -15.81 -15.48
C ALA A 173 -19.64 -14.68 -14.97
N LEU A 174 -19.14 -13.46 -14.79
CA LEU A 174 -19.95 -12.33 -14.31
C LEU A 174 -21.04 -11.97 -15.31
N THR A 175 -22.27 -11.84 -14.80
CA THR A 175 -23.44 -11.37 -15.55
C THR A 175 -23.85 -9.95 -15.17
N SER A 176 -23.18 -9.35 -14.19
CA SER A 176 -23.43 -8.00 -13.70
C SER A 176 -22.16 -7.40 -13.10
N ASN A 177 -22.18 -6.08 -12.91
CA ASN A 177 -21.16 -5.38 -12.14
C ASN A 177 -21.03 -5.95 -10.72
N LEU A 178 -19.82 -5.88 -10.18
CA LEU A 178 -19.55 -6.06 -8.76
C LEU A 178 -19.93 -4.80 -7.98
N ASP A 179 -20.34 -5.00 -6.73
CA ASP A 179 -20.61 -3.94 -5.75
C ASP A 179 -20.11 -4.44 -4.39
N PHE A 180 -18.92 -3.98 -4.01
CA PHE A 180 -18.26 -4.44 -2.79
C PHE A 180 -18.98 -3.89 -1.54
N PRO A 181 -18.94 -4.64 -0.42
CA PRO A 181 -19.59 -4.20 0.82
C PRO A 181 -18.85 -2.99 1.41
N SER A 182 -19.52 -2.25 2.30
CA SER A 182 -18.89 -1.10 2.98
C SER A 182 -17.61 -1.48 3.75
N THR A 183 -17.49 -2.74 4.16
CA THR A 183 -16.36 -3.29 4.91
C THR A 183 -15.13 -3.57 4.03
N ALA A 184 -15.21 -3.27 2.73
CA ALA A 184 -14.12 -3.42 1.78
C ALA A 184 -13.09 -2.29 1.90
N TRP A 185 -11.84 -2.69 2.08
CA TRP A 185 -10.65 -1.84 2.04
C TRP A 185 -9.55 -2.52 1.21
N GLU A 186 -8.76 -1.72 0.51
CA GLU A 186 -7.49 -2.12 -0.09
C GLU A 186 -6.38 -1.13 0.21
N LEU A 187 -5.16 -1.65 0.28
CA LEU A 187 -3.94 -0.88 0.47
C LEU A 187 -2.98 -1.15 -0.67
N LYS A 188 -2.24 -0.11 -1.10
CA LYS A 188 -1.04 -0.25 -1.92
C LYS A 188 0.13 0.46 -1.25
N ALA A 189 1.13 -0.29 -0.84
CA ALA A 189 2.33 0.23 -0.20
C ALA A 189 3.51 0.30 -1.19
N SER A 190 4.34 1.33 -1.08
CA SER A 190 5.64 1.45 -1.78
C SER A 190 6.81 1.38 -0.78
N TRP A 191 7.92 0.82 -1.23
CA TRP A 191 9.03 0.40 -0.37
C TRP A 191 10.40 0.72 -0.97
N LEU A 192 11.27 1.32 -0.16
CA LEU A 192 12.71 1.40 -0.42
C LEU A 192 13.37 0.14 0.13
N TRP A 193 14.12 -0.59 -0.71
CA TRP A 193 14.83 -1.79 -0.26
C TRP A 193 16.09 -1.40 0.50
N ILE A 194 16.31 -2.03 1.66
CA ILE A 194 17.48 -1.79 2.53
C ILE A 194 18.41 -3.01 2.51
N GLY A 195 17.85 -4.21 2.40
CA GLY A 195 18.60 -5.44 2.58
C GLY A 195 19.10 -5.55 4.02
N THR A 196 20.39 -5.72 4.21
CA THR A 196 21.01 -5.92 5.54
C THR A 196 21.96 -4.78 5.93
N ASP A 197 21.91 -3.65 5.22
CA ASP A 197 22.74 -2.49 5.52
C ASP A 197 22.20 -1.77 6.78
N THR A 198 22.86 -2.02 7.92
CA THR A 198 22.47 -1.44 9.21
C THR A 198 22.67 0.07 9.29
N GLN A 199 23.59 0.64 8.51
CA GLN A 199 23.81 2.09 8.50
C GLN A 199 22.70 2.77 7.70
N TYR A 200 22.39 2.24 6.52
CA TYR A 200 21.28 2.75 5.71
C TYR A 200 19.94 2.59 6.43
N GLN A 201 19.71 1.47 7.11
CA GLN A 201 18.54 1.26 7.97
C GLN A 201 18.41 2.37 9.03
N LYS A 202 19.49 2.68 9.75
CA LYS A 202 19.50 3.74 10.78
C LYS A 202 19.23 5.12 10.19
N THR A 203 19.80 5.41 9.02
CA THR A 203 19.55 6.66 8.30
C THR A 203 18.07 6.82 7.98
N LEU A 204 17.44 5.80 7.39
CA LEU A 204 16.00 5.83 7.09
C LEU A 204 15.14 5.91 8.36
N GLN A 205 15.50 5.21 9.44
CA GLN A 205 14.82 5.35 10.73
C GLN A 205 14.91 6.78 11.27
N SER A 206 16.06 7.42 11.12
CA SER A 206 16.30 8.80 11.58
C SER A 206 15.51 9.81 10.73
N ASP A 207 15.32 9.50 9.45
CA ASP A 207 14.41 10.21 8.54
C ASP A 207 12.93 9.85 8.75
N GLY A 208 12.61 9.03 9.76
CA GLY A 208 11.25 8.72 10.20
C GLY A 208 10.51 7.72 9.32
N TYR A 209 11.22 6.87 8.59
CA TYR A 209 10.60 5.76 7.86
C TYR A 209 10.24 4.61 8.81
N TYR A 210 9.07 4.01 8.59
CA TYR A 210 8.73 2.73 9.17
C TYR A 210 9.53 1.60 8.49
N ILE A 211 10.20 0.77 9.29
CA ILE A 211 11.03 -0.33 8.79
C ILE A 211 10.37 -1.68 9.07
N ALA A 212 10.23 -2.49 8.03
CA ALA A 212 9.68 -3.84 8.06
C ALA A 212 10.69 -4.88 7.57
N GLN A 213 10.49 -6.14 7.97
CA GLN A 213 11.21 -7.27 7.37
C GLN A 213 10.53 -7.65 6.06
N ALA A 214 11.33 -7.94 5.05
CA ALA A 214 10.82 -8.16 3.72
C ALA A 214 11.70 -9.14 2.94
N TYR A 215 11.14 -9.65 1.86
CA TYR A 215 11.86 -10.42 0.88
C TYR A 215 11.30 -10.17 -0.52
N TYR A 216 12.11 -10.47 -1.52
CA TYR A 216 11.66 -10.62 -2.90
C TYR A 216 12.48 -11.68 -3.60
N GLN A 217 11.97 -12.18 -4.72
CA GLN A 217 12.61 -13.15 -5.57
C GLN A 217 13.39 -12.45 -6.68
N GLU A 218 14.64 -12.86 -6.86
CA GLU A 218 15.53 -12.42 -7.93
C GLU A 218 16.06 -13.67 -8.65
N GLY A 219 15.49 -13.95 -9.83
CA GLY A 219 15.70 -15.22 -10.52
C GLY A 219 15.27 -16.40 -9.65
N ASN A 220 16.22 -17.30 -9.34
CA ASN A 220 16.00 -18.48 -8.50
C ASN A 220 16.41 -18.28 -7.03
N LYS A 221 16.74 -17.05 -6.62
CA LYS A 221 17.18 -16.72 -5.27
C LYS A 221 16.20 -15.76 -4.60
N TYR A 222 16.23 -15.74 -3.28
CA TYR A 222 15.54 -14.73 -2.49
C TYR A 222 16.53 -13.70 -1.95
N GLN A 223 16.14 -12.44 -2.02
CA GLN A 223 16.75 -11.35 -1.28
C GLN A 223 15.93 -11.16 -0.01
N VAL A 224 16.59 -11.22 1.15
CA VAL A 224 15.93 -11.20 2.47
C VAL A 224 16.60 -10.15 3.34
N GLY A 225 15.80 -9.30 3.98
CA GLY A 225 16.32 -8.20 4.77
C GLY A 225 15.22 -7.24 5.21
N TYR A 226 15.53 -5.95 5.17
CA TYR A 226 14.63 -4.87 5.56
C TYR A 226 14.17 -4.03 4.36
N ALA A 227 13.05 -3.35 4.55
CA ALA A 227 12.56 -2.32 3.65
C ALA A 227 11.91 -1.17 4.44
N ALA A 228 11.92 0.03 3.87
CA ALA A 228 11.30 1.23 4.44
C ALA A 228 10.03 1.60 3.67
N LEU A 229 8.92 1.83 4.38
CA LEU A 229 7.64 2.25 3.79
C LEU A 229 7.75 3.69 3.27
N SER A 230 7.75 3.90 1.95
CA SER A 230 7.85 5.23 1.34
C SER A 230 6.49 5.86 1.04
N GLY A 231 5.44 5.07 0.90
CA GLY A 231 4.09 5.55 0.58
C GLY A 231 3.02 4.50 0.78
N LEU A 232 1.79 4.95 0.97
CA LEU A 232 0.61 4.11 1.21
C LEU A 232 -0.64 4.72 0.61
N HIS A 233 -1.25 4.02 -0.34
CA HIS A 233 -2.64 4.22 -0.74
C HIS A 233 -3.57 3.43 0.17
N VAL A 234 -4.67 4.08 0.52
CA VAL A 234 -5.81 3.45 1.19
C VAL A 234 -7.04 3.77 0.37
N ILE A 235 -7.79 2.73 -0.02
CA ILE A 235 -9.11 2.88 -0.60
C ILE A 235 -10.12 2.07 0.19
N ASN A 236 -11.29 2.65 0.48
CA ASN A 236 -12.35 1.94 1.21
C ASN A 236 -13.75 2.31 0.74
N LYS A 237 -14.71 1.42 0.97
CA LYS A 237 -16.11 1.56 0.56
C LYS A 237 -16.96 2.25 1.65
N LEU A 238 -16.46 3.31 2.30
CA LEU A 238 -17.29 4.11 3.20
C LEU A 238 -18.54 4.62 2.46
N ASN A 239 -18.36 5.12 1.24
CA ASN A 239 -19.44 5.59 0.38
C ASN A 239 -19.63 4.63 -0.81
N PRO A 240 -20.82 4.63 -1.48
CA PRO A 240 -21.00 3.89 -2.73
C PRO A 240 -19.95 4.22 -3.78
N GLY A 241 -19.49 5.48 -3.81
CA GLY A 241 -18.42 5.94 -4.69
C GLY A 241 -17.00 5.53 -4.28
N TRP A 242 -16.78 4.97 -3.08
CA TRP A 242 -15.48 4.79 -2.40
C TRP A 242 -14.87 6.09 -1.82
N VAL A 243 -13.79 5.92 -1.07
CA VAL A 243 -12.92 6.97 -0.54
C VAL A 243 -11.49 6.54 -0.83
N TRP A 244 -10.70 7.45 -1.40
CA TRP A 244 -9.28 7.25 -1.69
C TRP A 244 -8.44 8.22 -0.87
N THR A 245 -7.32 7.74 -0.33
CA THR A 245 -6.34 8.56 0.38
C THR A 245 -4.94 8.11 0.04
N THR A 246 -4.00 9.06 0.07
CA THR A 246 -2.58 8.74 -0.15
C THR A 246 -1.67 9.44 0.86
N PHE A 247 -0.78 8.66 1.44
CA PHE A 247 0.24 9.11 2.38
C PHE A 247 1.62 8.81 1.82
N GLU A 248 2.59 9.69 2.08
CA GLU A 248 4.00 9.42 1.76
C GLU A 248 4.96 10.04 2.76
N ASN A 249 6.21 9.57 2.76
CA ASN A 249 7.25 10.14 3.60
C ASN A 249 7.79 11.43 2.97
N VAL A 250 7.87 12.51 3.76
CA VAL A 250 8.34 13.83 3.32
C VAL A 250 9.79 13.81 2.79
N ASN A 251 10.57 12.78 3.12
CA ASN A 251 11.96 12.64 2.71
C ASN A 251 12.15 11.79 1.44
N ASN A 252 11.09 11.39 0.74
CA ASN A 252 11.18 10.50 -0.43
C ASN A 252 12.11 11.01 -1.53
N SER A 253 12.15 12.34 -1.74
CA SER A 253 13.01 12.99 -2.74
C SER A 253 14.51 12.82 -2.49
N LYS A 254 14.91 12.45 -1.27
CA LYS A 254 16.30 12.11 -0.97
C LYS A 254 16.71 10.75 -1.52
N TYR A 255 15.76 9.83 -1.72
CA TYR A 255 16.03 8.40 -1.93
C TYR A 255 15.48 7.84 -3.24
N THR A 256 14.75 8.65 -4.01
CA THR A 256 14.17 8.26 -5.30
C THR A 256 14.36 9.35 -6.34
N VAL A 257 14.45 8.94 -7.60
CA VAL A 257 14.74 9.84 -8.72
C VAL A 257 13.80 9.62 -9.89
N THR A 258 13.63 10.65 -10.71
CA THR A 258 12.94 10.57 -11.99
C THR A 258 13.76 9.73 -12.98
N ASN A 259 13.08 9.18 -13.99
CA ASN A 259 13.72 8.48 -15.11
C ASN A 259 14.32 9.45 -16.15
N ALA A 260 14.46 10.73 -15.82
CA ALA A 260 15.10 11.71 -16.69
C ALA A 260 16.61 11.45 -16.82
N ILE A 261 17.22 11.98 -17.87
CA ILE A 261 18.68 11.92 -18.07
C ILE A 261 19.21 13.36 -18.16
N PRO A 262 19.96 13.86 -17.16
CA PRO A 262 20.32 13.19 -15.90
C PRO A 262 19.12 13.02 -14.94
N PRO A 263 19.17 12.01 -14.04
CA PRO A 263 18.10 11.78 -13.07
C PRO A 263 18.03 12.92 -12.05
N THR A 264 16.81 13.32 -11.70
CA THR A 264 16.54 14.37 -10.71
C THR A 264 15.77 13.80 -9.51
N PRO A 265 15.86 14.40 -8.31
CA PRO A 265 15.05 13.99 -7.15
C PRO A 265 13.56 13.87 -7.50
N MET A 266 12.94 12.76 -7.13
CA MET A 266 11.50 12.55 -7.29
C MET A 266 10.73 13.36 -6.25
N THR A 267 9.94 14.33 -6.70
CA THR A 267 9.08 15.16 -5.85
C THR A 267 7.62 14.93 -6.18
N ASN A 268 6.74 15.19 -5.22
CA ASN A 268 5.30 15.17 -5.47
C ASN A 268 4.88 16.48 -6.15
N SER A 269 4.42 16.40 -7.40
CA SER A 269 4.00 17.58 -8.16
C SER A 269 2.61 18.10 -7.75
N THR A 270 1.80 17.27 -7.08
CA THR A 270 0.50 17.69 -6.54
C THR A 270 0.61 18.27 -5.14
N GLY A 271 1.55 17.77 -4.34
CA GLY A 271 1.77 18.13 -2.94
C GLY A 271 0.55 17.85 -2.06
N PRO A 272 0.64 18.10 -0.75
CA PRO A 272 -0.53 18.11 0.11
C PRO A 272 -1.56 19.14 -0.35
N THR A 273 -2.82 18.74 -0.44
CA THR A 273 -3.92 19.66 -0.74
C THR A 273 -4.01 20.73 0.35
N PRO A 274 -4.56 21.93 0.05
CA PRO A 274 -4.77 22.97 1.06
C PRO A 274 -5.57 22.49 2.29
N ALA A 275 -6.47 21.51 2.11
CA ALA A 275 -7.24 20.91 3.19
C ALA A 275 -6.39 19.95 4.06
N ALA A 276 -5.44 19.22 3.46
CA ALA A 276 -4.58 18.28 4.17
C ALA A 276 -3.49 18.96 4.99
N VAL A 277 -2.94 20.10 4.54
CA VAL A 277 -1.85 20.83 5.21
C VAL A 277 -2.09 21.12 6.71
N PRO A 278 -3.22 21.74 7.14
CA PRO A 278 -3.45 22.00 8.56
C PRO A 278 -3.66 20.71 9.37
N VAL A 279 -4.22 19.67 8.76
CA VAL A 279 -4.41 18.37 9.41
C VAL A 279 -3.08 17.65 9.58
N ASN A 280 -2.21 17.67 8.57
CA ASN A 280 -0.83 17.16 8.65
C ASN A 280 -0.10 17.78 9.84
N THR A 281 -0.11 19.11 9.95
CA THR A 281 0.52 19.83 11.08
C THR A 281 0.03 19.30 12.44
N THR A 282 -1.29 19.11 12.58
CA THR A 282 -1.91 18.66 13.82
C THR A 282 -1.55 17.21 14.15
N PHE A 283 -1.68 16.29 13.20
CA PHE A 283 -1.43 14.87 13.41
C PHE A 283 0.05 14.55 13.53
N GLN A 284 0.93 15.18 12.76
CA GLN A 284 2.37 14.98 12.90
C GLN A 284 2.88 15.44 14.26
N ALA A 285 2.30 16.48 14.85
CA ALA A 285 2.59 16.89 16.22
C ALA A 285 2.04 15.90 17.27
N ALA A 286 0.86 15.33 17.03
CA ALA A 286 0.21 14.40 17.95
C ALA A 286 0.80 12.98 17.93
N TYR A 287 1.34 12.53 16.79
CA TYR A 287 1.84 11.16 16.57
C TYR A 287 3.31 11.17 16.10
N PRO A 288 4.28 11.28 17.02
CA PRO A 288 5.70 11.41 16.68
C PRO A 288 6.27 10.30 15.79
N ALA A 289 5.78 9.06 15.94
CA ALA A 289 6.20 7.92 15.11
C ALA A 289 5.76 8.04 13.64
N LEU A 290 4.74 8.85 13.36
CA LEU A 290 4.20 9.11 12.03
C LEU A 290 4.51 10.53 11.54
N ALA A 291 5.30 11.32 12.29
CA ALA A 291 5.53 12.74 12.04
C ALA A 291 6.24 13.06 10.72
N LYS A 292 6.79 12.04 10.05
CA LYS A 292 7.44 12.15 8.73
C LYS A 292 6.61 11.61 7.58
N TYR A 293 5.40 11.15 7.85
CA TYR A 293 4.40 10.85 6.84
C TYR A 293 3.41 12.02 6.74
N GLU A 294 3.04 12.37 5.51
CA GLU A 294 2.03 13.39 5.25
C GLU A 294 0.91 12.84 4.37
N LEU A 295 -0.31 13.25 4.67
CA LEU A 295 -1.47 13.07 3.81
C LEU A 295 -1.32 14.03 2.64
N ILE A 296 -1.29 13.50 1.43
CA ILE A 296 -1.36 14.33 0.24
C ILE A 296 -2.81 14.80 0.05
N GLY A 297 -3.79 13.92 0.26
CA GLY A 297 -5.20 14.30 0.27
C GLY A 297 -6.17 13.15 0.22
N THR A 298 -7.45 13.49 0.35
CA THR A 298 -8.58 12.55 0.30
C THR A 298 -9.48 12.85 -0.90
N GLN A 299 -9.85 11.82 -1.67
CA GLN A 299 -10.77 11.90 -2.81
C GLN A 299 -11.99 11.01 -2.61
N VAL A 300 -13.17 11.55 -2.97
CA VAL A 300 -14.46 10.83 -2.92
C VAL A 300 -15.30 11.01 -4.18
N GLN A 301 -14.82 11.82 -5.11
CA GLN A 301 -15.51 12.18 -6.35
C GLN A 301 -14.49 12.46 -7.44
N THR A 302 -15.00 12.45 -8.66
CA THR A 302 -14.26 12.56 -9.91
C THR A 302 -14.63 13.85 -10.63
N HIS A 303 -14.25 14.99 -10.06
CA HIS A 303 -14.24 16.29 -10.74
C HIS A 303 -12.81 16.81 -10.60
N PRO A 304 -12.08 16.97 -11.74
CA PRO A 304 -10.67 16.62 -11.83
C PRO A 304 -9.88 17.26 -10.70
N THR A 305 -9.47 16.41 -9.76
CA THR A 305 -8.49 16.76 -8.74
C THR A 305 -7.35 15.80 -9.00
N LEU A 306 -6.21 16.33 -9.43
CA LEU A 306 -5.00 15.54 -9.49
C LEU A 306 -4.55 15.29 -8.05
N LEU A 307 -4.27 14.03 -7.75
CA LEU A 307 -3.74 13.61 -6.47
C LEU A 307 -2.76 12.50 -6.77
N ALA A 308 -1.48 12.84 -6.78
CA ALA A 308 -0.41 11.89 -7.06
C ALA A 308 0.32 11.58 -5.76
N ASN A 309 0.86 10.37 -5.68
CA ASN A 309 1.93 10.01 -4.77
C ASN A 309 3.24 9.95 -5.56
N SER A 310 4.30 10.55 -5.03
CA SER A 310 5.60 10.60 -5.71
C SER A 310 6.18 9.20 -5.98
N GLN A 311 5.76 8.19 -5.21
CA GLN A 311 6.25 6.83 -5.29
C GLN A 311 5.38 5.91 -6.14
N LEU A 312 4.06 6.09 -6.08
CA LEU A 312 3.08 5.16 -6.65
C LEU A 312 2.53 5.62 -8.02
N GLU A 313 2.64 6.92 -8.34
CA GLU A 313 2.28 7.53 -9.63
C GLU A 313 3.44 8.33 -10.26
N SER A 314 4.67 7.90 -10.00
CA SER A 314 5.89 8.69 -10.19
C SER A 314 6.06 9.26 -11.61
N ALA A 315 5.69 8.50 -12.65
CA ALA A 315 5.86 8.88 -14.05
C ALA A 315 4.61 9.51 -14.70
N PHE A 316 3.47 9.57 -13.99
CA PHE A 316 2.22 10.13 -14.52
C PHE A 316 1.48 11.04 -13.53
N GLN A 317 2.21 11.67 -12.61
CA GLN A 317 1.62 12.53 -11.57
C GLN A 317 0.70 13.63 -12.13
N SER A 318 1.05 14.21 -13.29
CA SER A 318 0.26 15.25 -13.97
C SER A 318 -1.10 14.75 -14.50
N GLN A 319 -1.33 13.44 -14.47
CA GLN A 319 -2.55 12.77 -14.92
C GLN A 319 -3.09 11.81 -13.86
N SER A 320 -2.55 11.84 -12.65
CA SER A 320 -3.00 11.00 -11.55
C SER A 320 -4.31 11.53 -10.98
N SER A 321 -5.43 11.04 -11.50
CA SER A 321 -6.68 11.02 -10.76
C SER A 321 -6.96 9.59 -10.35
N CYS A 322 -6.55 9.22 -9.13
CA CYS A 322 -6.68 7.87 -8.63
C CYS A 322 -8.11 7.36 -8.74
N PHE A 323 -9.09 8.21 -8.42
CA PHE A 323 -10.50 7.87 -8.51
C PHE A 323 -10.99 7.64 -9.95
N ALA A 324 -10.59 8.50 -10.89
CA ALA A 324 -10.96 8.31 -12.31
C ALA A 324 -10.32 7.05 -12.88
N CYS A 325 -9.05 6.78 -12.54
CA CYS A 325 -8.36 5.55 -12.93
C CYS A 325 -9.02 4.31 -12.29
N HIS A 326 -9.28 4.34 -10.97
CA HIS A 326 -9.87 3.21 -10.26
C HIS A 326 -11.29 2.89 -10.72
N GLY A 327 -12.09 3.91 -11.06
CA GLY A 327 -13.43 3.74 -11.63
C GLY A 327 -13.47 3.06 -13.00
N THR A 328 -12.31 2.81 -13.64
CA THR A 328 -12.21 2.01 -14.87
C THR A 328 -11.95 0.52 -14.64
N ALA A 329 -11.95 0.06 -13.39
CA ALA A 329 -11.86 -1.36 -13.07
C ALA A 329 -13.03 -2.11 -13.71
N ALA A 330 -12.77 -2.88 -14.76
CA ALA A 330 -13.79 -3.57 -15.53
C ALA A 330 -13.21 -4.76 -16.30
N TYR A 331 -14.01 -5.80 -16.50
CA TYR A 331 -13.65 -7.02 -17.23
C TYR A 331 -14.75 -7.41 -18.23
N SER A 332 -14.32 -7.89 -19.39
CA SER A 332 -15.16 -8.44 -20.44
C SER A 332 -14.60 -9.79 -20.86
N VAL A 333 -15.46 -10.81 -21.00
CA VAL A 333 -15.00 -12.11 -21.51
C VAL A 333 -14.53 -12.03 -22.97
N GLN A 334 -15.04 -11.06 -23.75
CA GLN A 334 -14.63 -10.85 -25.14
C GLN A 334 -13.42 -9.91 -25.27
N LYS A 335 -13.32 -8.89 -24.42
CA LYS A 335 -12.32 -7.81 -24.56
C LYS A 335 -11.19 -7.87 -23.52
N GLY A 336 -11.29 -8.76 -22.53
CA GLY A 336 -10.39 -8.80 -21.38
C GLY A 336 -10.63 -7.64 -20.40
N TYR A 337 -9.58 -7.24 -19.68
CA TYR A 337 -9.65 -6.09 -18.79
C TYR A 337 -9.75 -4.79 -19.56
N PHE A 338 -10.55 -3.85 -19.07
CA PHE A 338 -10.68 -2.52 -19.67
C PHE A 338 -9.32 -1.83 -19.73
N ASN A 339 -8.96 -1.37 -20.93
CA ASN A 339 -7.76 -0.59 -21.19
C ASN A 339 -8.08 0.90 -21.07
N PHE A 340 -7.61 1.50 -20.00
CA PHE A 340 -7.83 2.90 -19.64
C PHE A 340 -6.69 3.82 -20.11
N ALA A 341 -5.60 3.25 -20.63
CA ALA A 341 -4.54 4.00 -21.28
C ALA A 341 -5.06 4.63 -22.58
N MET A 342 -5.10 5.96 -22.60
CA MET A 342 -5.50 6.75 -23.76
C MET A 342 -4.26 7.14 -24.56
N LYS A 343 -4.38 7.19 -25.90
CA LYS A 343 -3.28 7.63 -26.76
C LYS A 343 -3.32 9.15 -26.89
N GLU A 344 -2.20 9.82 -26.63
CA GLU A 344 -2.04 11.25 -26.88
C GLU A 344 -0.66 11.51 -27.49
N GLN A 345 -0.61 12.17 -28.64
CA GLN A 345 0.60 12.62 -29.37
C GLN A 345 1.92 11.91 -29.02
N GLY A 346 2.06 10.65 -29.44
CA GLY A 346 3.30 9.89 -29.27
C GLY A 346 3.52 9.26 -27.88
N GLY A 347 2.57 9.40 -26.96
CA GLY A 347 2.60 8.84 -25.61
C GLY A 347 1.26 8.22 -25.16
N VAL A 348 1.25 7.82 -23.89
CA VAL A 348 0.10 7.25 -23.19
C VAL A 348 -0.31 8.18 -22.06
N VAL A 349 -1.61 8.40 -21.91
CA VAL A 349 -2.19 9.23 -20.86
C VAL A 349 -3.31 8.54 -20.12
N TYR A 350 -3.60 8.98 -18.91
CA TYR A 350 -4.57 8.34 -18.01
C TYR A 350 -5.80 9.22 -17.75
N PRO A 351 -6.97 8.62 -17.46
CA PRO A 351 -8.18 9.37 -17.18
C PRO A 351 -8.01 10.25 -15.94
N THR A 352 -8.25 11.55 -16.12
CA THR A 352 -8.31 12.55 -15.03
C THR A 352 -9.74 12.86 -14.59
N ALA A 353 -10.72 12.28 -15.28
CA ALA A 353 -12.16 12.42 -15.07
C ALA A 353 -12.87 11.09 -15.39
N PRO A 354 -14.15 10.91 -15.01
CA PRO A 354 -14.89 9.68 -15.28
C PRO A 354 -14.92 9.35 -16.75
N VAL A 355 -14.62 8.09 -17.05
CA VAL A 355 -14.84 7.55 -18.39
C VAL A 355 -16.35 7.35 -18.59
N PRO A 356 -16.93 7.81 -19.72
CA PRO A 356 -18.36 7.65 -20.00
C PRO A 356 -18.85 6.20 -19.90
N GLU A 357 -20.04 5.97 -19.35
CA GLU A 357 -20.63 4.63 -19.20
C GLU A 357 -20.71 3.85 -20.52
N LYS A 358 -20.94 4.54 -21.64
CA LYS A 358 -20.98 3.92 -22.98
C LYS A 358 -19.69 3.20 -23.36
N ASP A 359 -18.54 3.62 -22.82
CA ASP A 359 -17.24 3.02 -23.16
C ASP A 359 -17.07 1.66 -22.45
N PHE A 360 -17.83 1.42 -21.38
CA PHE A 360 -17.93 0.13 -20.69
C PHE A 360 -18.92 -0.83 -21.36
N ALA A 361 -19.44 -0.54 -22.55
CA ALA A 361 -20.34 -1.46 -23.26
C ALA A 361 -19.69 -2.85 -23.47
N GLY A 362 -20.32 -3.88 -22.90
CA GLY A 362 -19.84 -5.26 -22.93
C GLY A 362 -18.81 -5.61 -21.84
N TYR A 363 -18.61 -4.73 -20.86
CA TYR A 363 -17.84 -5.01 -19.65
C TYR A 363 -18.74 -5.08 -18.42
N ASN A 364 -18.33 -5.88 -17.44
CA ASN A 364 -18.79 -5.78 -16.07
C ASN A 364 -17.78 -4.94 -15.28
N LYS A 365 -18.25 -3.91 -14.57
CA LYS A 365 -17.42 -3.15 -13.64
C LYS A 365 -17.04 -4.02 -12.45
N LEU A 366 -15.79 -3.86 -12.01
CA LEU A 366 -15.20 -4.50 -10.85
C LEU A 366 -15.20 -3.55 -9.65
N ASP A 367 -16.20 -2.66 -9.61
CA ASP A 367 -16.30 -1.54 -8.69
C ASP A 367 -15.06 -0.62 -8.80
N PHE A 368 -14.24 -0.47 -7.75
CA PHE A 368 -12.96 0.25 -7.78
C PHE A 368 -11.74 -0.66 -7.50
N VAL A 369 -11.97 -1.98 -7.43
CA VAL A 369 -11.00 -2.99 -6.96
C VAL A 369 -10.10 -3.44 -8.11
N TRP A 370 -9.02 -2.70 -8.32
CA TRP A 370 -8.06 -2.96 -9.38
C TRP A 370 -7.21 -4.20 -9.17
N SER A 371 -7.07 -4.66 -7.92
CA SER A 371 -6.28 -5.85 -7.63
C SER A 371 -6.84 -7.11 -8.30
N LEU A 372 -8.14 -7.13 -8.65
CA LEU A 372 -8.77 -8.22 -9.40
C LEU A 372 -8.08 -8.49 -10.74
N LYS A 373 -7.38 -7.51 -11.32
CA LYS A 373 -6.58 -7.69 -12.54
C LYS A 373 -5.40 -8.66 -12.37
N ARG A 374 -5.02 -8.98 -11.12
CA ARG A 374 -3.94 -9.94 -10.80
C ARG A 374 -4.41 -11.39 -10.84
N ALA A 375 -5.73 -11.63 -10.92
CA ALA A 375 -6.30 -12.95 -11.05
C ALA A 375 -5.66 -13.73 -12.20
N GLN A 376 -5.39 -15.00 -11.96
CA GLN A 376 -4.86 -15.93 -12.96
C GLN A 376 -5.99 -16.81 -13.50
N TRP A 377 -5.80 -17.36 -14.70
CA TRP A 377 -6.71 -18.39 -15.22
C TRP A 377 -6.58 -19.68 -14.42
N GLN A 378 -7.72 -20.29 -14.14
CA GLN A 378 -7.80 -21.67 -13.73
C GLN A 378 -7.42 -22.57 -14.90
N ARG A 379 -6.31 -23.30 -14.75
CA ARG A 379 -5.78 -24.22 -15.76
C ARG A 379 -6.05 -25.66 -15.41
#